data_AF-A0AAU4AL96-F1
#
_entry.id   AF-A0AAU4AL96-F1
#
_cell.length_a   1.000
_cell.length_b   1.000
_cell.length_c   1.000
_cell.angle_alpha   90.00
_cell.angle_beta   90.00
_cell.angle_gamma   90.00
#
_symmetry.space_group_name_H-M   'P 1'
#
loop_
_entity.id
_entity.type
_entity.pdbx_description
1 polymer ?
#
loop_
_entity_poly.entity_id
_entity_poly.type
_entity_poly.pdbx_seq_one_letter_code
_entity_poly.pdbx_strand_id
1 'polypeptide(L)'
;MNHLDMAHLPPGRVEAAAQWRALADGEVSREAVHAWAVPWVEGEGALADFQDPLVMTALQHLHGFDLCQDPGRPGVVWHGRSGEGEWYHSLDDITGGLTRWQKACALYDADPQGWTQSVLEQARAAIQAEKAMLRPH
;
A
#
# COMPACT_ATOMS: atom_id res chain seq x y z
N MET A 1 -31.69 -12.41 14.21
CA MET A 1 -31.26 -12.69 12.82
C MET A 1 -29.76 -12.86 12.87
N ASN A 2 -29.28 -14.08 12.70
CA ASN A 2 -27.85 -14.38 12.72
C ASN A 2 -27.23 -13.74 11.48
N HIS A 3 -26.42 -12.70 11.67
CA HIS A 3 -25.42 -12.31 10.69
C HIS A 3 -24.47 -13.47 10.56
N LEU A 4 -24.73 -14.34 9.59
CA LEU A 4 -23.75 -15.30 9.13
C LEU A 4 -22.53 -14.48 8.72
N ASP A 5 -21.44 -14.69 9.45
CA ASP A 5 -20.07 -14.38 9.05
C ASP A 5 -19.87 -14.96 7.65
N MET A 6 -20.23 -14.18 6.63
CA MET A 6 -19.69 -14.36 5.31
C MET A 6 -18.23 -13.98 5.46
N ALA A 7 -17.39 -14.99 5.75
CA ALA A 7 -15.94 -14.84 5.68
C ALA A 7 -15.66 -14.15 4.35
N HIS A 8 -15.33 -12.86 4.42
CA HIS A 8 -14.95 -12.13 3.23
C HIS A 8 -13.66 -12.80 2.78
N LEU A 9 -13.68 -13.37 1.58
CA LEU A 9 -12.47 -13.95 1.00
C LEU A 9 -11.43 -12.81 0.86
N PRO A 10 -10.14 -13.10 1.09
CA PRO A 10 -9.10 -12.10 0.89
C PRO A 10 -9.16 -11.55 -0.55
N PRO A 11 -9.08 -10.22 -0.76
CA PRO A 11 -9.12 -9.63 -2.09
C PRO A 11 -7.92 -10.09 -2.93
N GLY A 12 -8.13 -10.27 -4.22
CA GLY A 12 -7.07 -10.49 -5.19
C GLY A 12 -6.52 -9.19 -5.76
N ARG A 13 -5.59 -9.33 -6.72
CA ARG A 13 -5.00 -8.19 -7.44
C ARG A 13 -6.05 -7.36 -8.18
N VAL A 14 -7.10 -7.99 -8.71
CA VAL A 14 -8.14 -7.28 -9.47
C VAL A 14 -8.94 -6.34 -8.56
N GLU A 15 -9.36 -6.81 -7.39
CA GLU A 15 -10.08 -5.96 -6.43
C GLU A 15 -9.21 -4.83 -5.89
N ALA A 16 -7.95 -5.13 -5.54
CA ALA A 16 -7.01 -4.11 -5.10
C ALA A 16 -6.76 -3.04 -6.19
N ALA A 17 -6.60 -3.45 -7.45
CA ALA A 17 -6.44 -2.54 -8.58
C ALA A 17 -7.67 -1.66 -8.80
N ALA A 18 -8.87 -2.23 -8.64
CA ALA A 18 -10.13 -1.50 -8.80
C ALA A 18 -10.27 -0.41 -7.73
N GLN A 19 -10.00 -0.71 -6.46
CA GLN A 19 -10.04 0.27 -5.37
C GLN A 19 -9.00 1.39 -5.58
N TRP A 20 -7.78 1.02 -5.97
CA TRP A 20 -6.74 2.00 -6.25
C TRP A 20 -7.11 2.91 -7.43
N ARG A 21 -7.67 2.33 -8.51
CA ARG A 21 -8.13 3.08 -9.68
C ARG A 21 -9.26 4.04 -9.32
N ALA A 22 -10.28 3.56 -8.61
CA ALA A 22 -11.40 4.37 -8.17
C ALA A 22 -10.94 5.57 -7.32
N LEU A 23 -9.93 5.39 -6.46
CA LEU A 23 -9.31 6.48 -5.71
C LEU A 23 -8.59 7.48 -6.63
N ALA A 24 -7.77 6.97 -7.55
CA ALA A 24 -7.00 7.81 -8.49
C ALA A 24 -7.91 8.64 -9.40
N ASP A 25 -9.06 8.08 -9.79
CA ASP A 25 -10.05 8.73 -10.64
C ASP A 25 -11.02 9.64 -9.84
N GLY A 26 -10.91 9.65 -8.50
CA GLY A 26 -11.74 10.47 -7.60
C GLY A 26 -13.16 9.94 -7.36
N GLU A 27 -13.42 8.69 -7.70
CA GLU A 27 -14.72 8.02 -7.53
C GLU A 27 -14.97 7.61 -6.07
N VAL A 28 -13.90 7.34 -5.32
CA VAL A 28 -13.94 7.04 -3.89
C VAL A 28 -12.95 7.92 -3.14
N SER A 29 -13.22 8.19 -1.85
CA SER A 29 -12.34 8.99 -1.02
C SER A 29 -11.19 8.16 -0.43
N ARG A 30 -10.16 8.84 0.09
CA ARG A 30 -9.04 8.21 0.79
C ARG A 30 -9.52 7.41 2.00
N GLU A 31 -10.45 7.99 2.76
CA GLU A 31 -11.05 7.37 3.93
C GLU A 31 -11.85 6.11 3.58
N ALA A 32 -12.56 6.12 2.45
CA ALA A 32 -13.33 4.96 1.98
C ALA A 32 -12.39 3.80 1.61
N VAL A 33 -11.29 4.09 0.93
CA VAL A 33 -10.29 3.09 0.53
C VAL A 33 -9.52 2.58 1.74
N HIS A 34 -9.16 3.45 2.69
CA HIS A 34 -8.59 3.06 3.97
C HIS A 34 -9.53 2.10 4.71
N ALA A 35 -10.79 2.48 4.90
CA ALA A 35 -11.78 1.64 5.59
C ALA A 35 -11.98 0.27 4.92
N TRP A 36 -11.89 0.21 3.59
CA TRP A 36 -11.91 -1.04 2.84
C TRP A 36 -10.66 -1.90 3.08
N ALA A 37 -9.49 -1.28 3.23
CA ALA A 37 -8.22 -1.97 3.45
C ALA A 37 -7.99 -2.41 4.91
N VAL A 38 -8.54 -1.69 5.90
CA VAL A 38 -8.34 -1.91 7.35
C VAL A 38 -8.52 -3.38 7.77
N PRO A 39 -9.62 -4.09 7.41
CA PRO A 39 -9.80 -5.48 7.84
C PRO A 39 -8.68 -6.41 7.40
N TRP A 40 -8.01 -6.11 6.30
CA TRP A 40 -6.96 -6.95 5.71
C TRP A 40 -5.56 -6.64 6.25
N VAL A 41 -5.35 -5.42 6.75
CA VAL A 41 -4.05 -4.90 7.21
C VAL A 41 -3.96 -4.88 8.74
N GLU A 42 -5.06 -4.58 9.44
CA GLU A 42 -5.10 -4.43 10.90
C GLU A 42 -6.00 -5.48 11.60
N GLY A 43 -6.82 -6.21 10.84
CA GLY A 43 -7.76 -7.20 11.39
C GLY A 43 -7.10 -8.42 12.04
N GLU A 44 -7.89 -9.20 12.77
CA GLU A 44 -7.44 -10.48 13.31
C GLU A 44 -7.10 -11.45 12.16
N GLY A 45 -5.88 -12.00 12.16
CA GLY A 45 -5.39 -12.81 11.04
C GLY A 45 -4.93 -11.99 9.82
N ALA A 46 -4.84 -10.67 9.94
CA ALA A 46 -4.31 -9.81 8.88
C ALA A 46 -2.99 -10.34 8.32
N LEU A 47 -2.88 -10.31 6.98
CA LEU A 47 -1.72 -10.75 6.22
C LEU A 47 -1.39 -12.26 6.28
N ALA A 48 -2.00 -13.05 7.18
CA ALA A 48 -1.69 -14.47 7.34
C ALA A 48 -2.15 -15.33 6.14
N ASP A 49 -3.25 -14.92 5.50
CA ASP A 49 -3.89 -15.68 4.42
C ASP A 49 -3.48 -15.24 3.00
N PHE A 50 -2.63 -14.21 2.88
CA PHE A 50 -2.19 -13.72 1.57
C PHE A 50 -0.91 -14.42 1.11
N GLN A 51 -1.04 -15.31 0.13
CA GLN A 51 0.11 -15.96 -0.53
C GLN A 51 0.78 -15.06 -1.57
N ASP A 52 0.06 -14.06 -2.07
CA ASP A 52 0.53 -13.16 -3.11
C ASP A 52 1.12 -11.88 -2.50
N PRO A 53 2.45 -11.70 -2.54
CA PRO A 53 3.11 -10.54 -1.93
C PRO A 53 2.67 -9.21 -2.56
N LEU A 54 2.18 -9.23 -3.81
CA LEU A 54 1.79 -8.00 -4.48
C LEU A 54 0.42 -7.51 -4.03
N VAL A 55 -0.47 -8.43 -3.62
CA VAL A 55 -1.74 -8.04 -2.98
C VAL A 55 -1.46 -7.38 -1.64
N MET A 56 -0.57 -7.95 -0.82
CA MET A 56 -0.18 -7.33 0.46
C MET A 56 0.39 -5.92 0.26
N THR A 57 1.24 -5.74 -0.75
CA THR A 57 1.81 -4.43 -1.07
C THR A 57 0.73 -3.43 -1.48
N ALA A 58 -0.24 -3.84 -2.30
CA ALA A 58 -1.36 -2.99 -2.67
C ALA A 58 -2.22 -2.59 -1.45
N LEU A 59 -2.52 -3.56 -0.57
CA LEU A 59 -3.33 -3.31 0.63
C LEU A 59 -2.64 -2.32 1.58
N GLN A 60 -1.32 -2.43 1.78
CA GLN A 60 -0.58 -1.45 2.59
C GLN A 60 -0.63 -0.04 1.98
N HIS A 61 -0.52 0.08 0.65
CA HIS A 61 -0.67 1.38 -0.01
C HIS A 61 -2.08 1.96 0.17
N LEU A 62 -3.12 1.17 -0.09
CA LEU A 62 -4.51 1.58 0.03
C LEU A 62 -4.85 1.99 1.47
N HIS A 63 -4.35 1.24 2.45
CA HIS A 63 -4.46 1.57 3.87
C HIS A 63 -3.76 2.87 4.23
N GLY A 64 -2.62 3.19 3.62
CA GLY A 64 -1.82 4.39 3.93
C GLY A 64 -2.18 5.65 3.14
N PHE A 65 -3.11 5.61 2.18
CA PHE A 65 -3.39 6.79 1.36
C PHE A 65 -4.16 7.90 2.08
N ASP A 66 -4.78 7.62 3.22
CA ASP A 66 -5.37 8.62 4.10
C ASP A 66 -4.37 9.17 5.14
N LEU A 67 -3.07 8.84 5.03
CA LEU A 67 -2.07 9.45 5.90
C LEU A 67 -1.96 10.95 5.64
N CYS A 68 -2.12 11.71 6.71
CA CYS A 68 -1.85 13.13 6.82
C CYS A 68 -0.48 13.38 7.46
N GLN A 69 0.10 14.54 7.19
CA GLN A 69 1.28 15.06 7.87
C GLN A 69 1.02 16.47 8.41
N ASP A 70 1.70 16.79 9.52
CA ASP A 70 1.65 18.11 10.15
C ASP A 70 2.78 18.98 9.59
N PRO A 71 2.48 20.07 8.85
CA PRO A 71 3.50 20.95 8.29
C PRO A 71 4.34 21.66 9.37
N GLY A 72 3.80 21.81 10.59
CA GLY A 72 4.51 22.36 11.75
C GLY A 72 5.39 21.34 12.48
N ARG A 73 5.25 20.03 12.18
CA ARG A 73 6.00 18.94 12.82
C ARG A 73 6.43 17.90 11.79
N PRO A 74 7.46 18.21 10.98
CA PRO A 74 7.95 17.29 9.95
C PRO A 74 8.26 15.90 10.52
N GLY A 75 7.78 14.86 9.84
CA GLY A 75 7.97 13.45 10.23
C GLY A 75 6.86 12.87 11.13
N VAL A 76 5.88 13.66 11.55
CA VAL A 76 4.68 13.15 12.23
C VAL A 76 3.60 12.86 11.18
N VAL A 77 3.16 11.60 11.11
CA VAL A 77 2.08 11.13 10.22
C VAL A 77 0.99 10.41 11.00
N TRP A 78 -0.25 10.50 10.54
CA TRP A 78 -1.41 9.80 11.12
C TRP A 78 -2.49 9.56 10.07
N HIS A 79 -3.34 8.56 10.27
CA HIS A 79 -4.55 8.36 9.46
C HIS A 79 -5.52 9.51 9.74
N GLY A 80 -5.84 10.31 8.73
CA GLY A 80 -6.62 11.53 8.87
C GLY A 80 -7.74 11.64 7.84
N ARG A 81 -8.53 12.70 7.98
CA ARG A 81 -9.64 13.01 7.10
C ARG A 81 -9.40 14.32 6.34
N SER A 82 -10.17 14.52 5.28
CA SER A 82 -10.14 15.77 4.53
C SER A 82 -10.25 17.00 5.44
N GLY A 83 -9.21 17.83 5.46
CA GLY A 83 -9.13 19.06 6.24
C GLY A 83 -8.41 18.96 7.58
N GLU A 84 -7.97 17.77 8.01
CA GLU A 84 -7.24 17.58 9.29
C GLU A 84 -5.72 17.76 9.17
N GLY A 85 -5.17 17.76 7.96
CA GLY A 85 -3.75 17.94 7.68
C GLY A 85 -3.46 17.98 6.18
N GLU A 86 -2.18 18.02 5.81
CA GLU A 86 -1.77 17.85 4.42
C GLU A 86 -1.66 16.37 4.09
N TRP A 87 -2.18 15.95 2.94
CA TRP A 87 -2.03 14.56 2.50
C TRP A 87 -0.56 14.22 2.28
N TYR A 88 -0.10 13.14 2.91
CA TYR A 88 1.27 12.66 2.76
C TYR A 88 1.57 12.20 1.33
N HIS A 89 0.58 11.56 0.69
CA HIS A 89 0.67 11.15 -0.71
C HIS A 89 -0.12 12.09 -1.62
N SER A 90 0.53 12.68 -2.61
CA SER A 90 -0.15 13.44 -3.66
C SER A 90 -1.00 12.53 -4.57
N LEU A 91 -1.91 13.11 -5.36
CA LEU A 91 -2.67 12.32 -6.35
C LEU A 91 -1.77 11.74 -7.45
N ASP A 92 -0.72 12.47 -7.82
CA ASP A 92 0.30 12.01 -8.77
C ASP A 92 1.08 10.81 -8.20
N ASP A 93 1.41 10.83 -6.91
CA ASP A 93 2.06 9.71 -6.24
C ASP A 93 1.17 8.47 -6.22
N ILE A 94 -0.14 8.63 -5.96
CA ILE A 94 -1.13 7.55 -5.99
C ILE A 94 -1.22 6.95 -7.39
N THR A 95 -1.37 7.78 -8.42
CA THR A 95 -1.51 7.36 -9.82
C THR A 95 -0.23 6.70 -10.34
N GLY A 96 0.91 7.29 -10.03
CA GLY A 96 2.22 6.72 -10.34
C GLY A 96 2.46 5.41 -9.60
N GLY A 97 2.00 5.32 -8.36
CA GLY A 97 2.04 4.11 -7.53
C GLY A 97 1.29 2.94 -8.18
N LEU A 98 0.05 3.18 -8.65
CA LEU A 98 -0.75 2.18 -9.35
C LEU A 98 -0.02 1.65 -10.59
N THR A 99 0.55 2.55 -11.39
CA THR A 99 1.30 2.18 -12.61
C THR A 99 2.52 1.32 -12.27
N ARG A 100 3.30 1.70 -11.24
CA ARG A 100 4.46 0.93 -10.79
C ARG A 100 4.06 -0.45 -10.26
N TRP A 101 2.99 -0.51 -9.48
CA TRP A 101 2.47 -1.75 -8.93
C TRP A 101 1.96 -2.70 -10.03
N GLN A 102 1.21 -2.20 -11.02
CA GLN A 102 0.77 -3.01 -12.17
C GLN A 102 1.96 -3.56 -12.99
N LYS A 103 3.02 -2.76 -13.16
CA LYS A 103 4.26 -3.24 -13.77
C LYS A 103 4.93 -4.33 -12.94
N ALA A 104 4.94 -4.20 -11.61
CA ALA A 104 5.45 -5.22 -10.72
C ALA A 104 4.64 -6.53 -10.84
N CYS A 105 3.31 -6.45 -10.94
CA CYS A 105 2.46 -7.60 -11.23
C CYS A 105 2.86 -8.30 -12.52
N ALA A 106 3.03 -7.56 -13.62
CA ALA A 106 3.43 -8.13 -14.89
C ALA A 106 4.81 -8.82 -14.84
N LEU A 107 5.77 -8.23 -14.12
CA LEU A 107 7.09 -8.84 -13.91
C LEU A 107 7.01 -10.10 -13.04
N TYR A 108 6.22 -10.06 -11.97
CA TYR A 108 6.01 -11.21 -11.10
C TYR A 108 5.33 -12.37 -11.84
N ASP A 109 4.32 -12.08 -12.66
CA ASP A 109 3.61 -13.11 -13.45
C ASP A 109 4.51 -13.77 -14.49
N ALA A 110 5.47 -13.02 -15.04
CA ALA A 110 6.45 -13.55 -15.99
C ALA A 110 7.53 -14.41 -15.32
N ASP A 111 8.00 -14.01 -14.12
CA ASP A 111 9.04 -14.71 -13.37
C ASP A 111 8.95 -14.42 -11.85
N PRO A 112 8.18 -15.21 -11.09
CA PRO A 112 8.02 -14.98 -9.65
C PRO A 112 9.34 -15.10 -8.86
N GLN A 113 10.21 -16.02 -9.27
CA GLN A 113 11.47 -16.29 -8.57
C GLN A 113 12.49 -15.19 -8.85
N GLY A 114 12.67 -14.82 -10.12
CA GLY A 114 13.54 -13.72 -10.51
C GLY A 114 13.05 -12.37 -9.97
N TRP A 115 11.74 -12.13 -9.95
CA TRP A 115 11.18 -10.95 -9.29
C TRP A 115 11.56 -10.91 -7.81
N THR A 116 11.34 -12.00 -7.08
CA THR A 116 11.65 -12.08 -5.63
C THR A 116 13.14 -11.85 -5.37
N GLN A 117 14.03 -12.45 -6.16
CA GLN A 117 15.47 -12.22 -6.06
C GLN A 117 15.82 -10.75 -6.31
N SER A 118 15.26 -10.14 -7.37
CA SER A 118 15.52 -8.75 -7.70
C SER A 118 15.08 -7.78 -6.59
N VAL A 119 13.97 -8.07 -5.91
CA VAL A 119 13.46 -7.25 -4.79
C VAL A 119 14.39 -7.37 -3.59
N LEU A 120 14.86 -8.57 -3.26
CA LEU A 120 15.82 -8.78 -2.16
C LEU A 120 17.16 -8.08 -2.43
N GLU A 121 17.64 -8.11 -3.68
CA GLU A 121 18.86 -7.40 -4.08
C GLU A 121 18.71 -5.89 -3.97
N GLN A 122 17.58 -5.34 -4.45
CA GLN A 122 17.27 -3.92 -4.32
C GLN A 122 17.17 -3.47 -2.86
N ALA A 123 16.50 -4.26 -2.00
CA ALA A 123 16.40 -3.97 -0.57
C ALA A 123 17.78 -3.95 0.11
N ARG A 124 18.65 -4.90 -0.23
CA ARG A 124 20.04 -4.94 0.28
C ARG A 124 20.85 -3.73 -0.17
N ALA A 125 20.74 -3.35 -1.44
CA ALA A 125 21.42 -2.18 -1.99
C ALA A 125 20.98 -0.87 -1.29
N ALA A 126 19.67 -0.72 -1.04
CA ALA A 126 19.13 0.45 -0.34
C ALA A 126 19.68 0.57 1.10
N ILE A 127 19.67 -0.53 1.87
CA ILE A 127 20.22 -0.57 3.23
C ILE A 127 21.72 -0.21 3.23
N GLN A 128 22.47 -0.68 2.23
CA GLN A 128 23.89 -0.35 2.11
C GLN A 128 24.13 1.12 1.77
N ALA A 129 23.33 1.69 0.88
CA ALA A 129 23.40 3.10 0.52
C ALA A 129 23.08 4.00 1.73
N GLU A 130 22.03 3.70 2.47
CA GLU A 130 21.68 4.43 3.71
C GLU A 130 22.80 4.36 4.75
N LYS A 131 23.37 3.17 4.99
CA LYS A 131 24.52 3.01 5.89
C LYS A 131 25.77 3.74 5.43
N ALA A 132 25.95 3.99 4.12
CA ALA A 132 27.05 4.78 3.62
C ALA A 132 26.83 6.28 3.84
N MET A 133 25.58 6.75 3.73
CA MET A 133 25.20 8.14 3.98
C MET A 133 25.26 8.52 5.48
N LEU A 134 25.02 7.57 6.38
CA LEU A 134 24.98 7.80 7.84
C LEU A 134 26.34 7.68 8.55
N ARG A 135 27.44 7.35 7.85
CA ARG A 135 28.78 7.34 8.47
C ARG A 135 29.36 8.76 8.48
N PRO A 136 29.61 9.37 9.66
CA PRO A 136 30.39 10.60 9.71
C PRO A 136 31.85 10.32 9.33
N HIS A 137 32.45 11.24 8.57
CA HIS A 137 33.89 11.28 8.30
C HIS A 137 34.71 11.43 9.58
#